data_AF-A0A7S2W8L3-F1
#
_entry.id   AF-A0A7S2W8L3-F1
#
_cell.length_a   1.000
_cell.length_b   1.000
_cell.length_c   1.000
_cell.angle_alpha   90.00
_cell.angle_beta   90.00
_cell.angle_gamma   90.00
#
_symmetry.space_group_name_H-M   'P 1'
#
loop_
_entity.id
_entity.type
_entity.pdbx_description
1 polymer ?
#
loop_
_entity_poly.entity_id
_entity_poly.type
_entity_poly.pdbx_seq_one_letter_code
_entity_poly.pdbx_strand_id
1 'polypeptide(L)'
;SRVDSNIRTENGQKTPDLHIHFHQLSEACGELQTITLSRLTLADVSVLVKSMFPDSNWDEREIRTIHDLSDGHPFVALELARSIDNSHGGDISKKLSGTSDRAEAIAKAYTARIDSRTNAEQKCLKAASVIGVEFEYTTLVEIVPRSFLRLQGSGKVTQLEQVLASLVEADFFRVASTTPRNPDKTANTKHKCIMYEFTHPQLQAVCYSLLLKADQILYHKQIAGWISAKYQDDLREFSVPLMFHTLKANEYDKAMDFAIGAIKTSIVSGAFSECKVIISQSLYYVEKGKMKSRTVRMMRNTMQHLLDQHQDFQDVVMKSQVLSPLKETSDSPVKRFPNQNRTYYLWKGTRKIQVTSLKCVLIFQAPTV
;
A
#
# COMPACT_ATOMS: atom_id res chain seq x y z
N SER A 1 -0.06 -47.43 2.50
CA SER A 1 -1.51 -47.23 2.73
C SER A 1 -1.97 -46.08 1.85
N ARG A 2 -2.66 -46.39 0.76
CA ARG A 2 -3.24 -45.40 -0.16
C ARG A 2 -4.53 -44.86 0.45
N VAL A 3 -4.67 -43.55 0.50
CA VAL A 3 -5.96 -42.88 0.74
C VAL A 3 -6.36 -42.25 -0.58
N ASP A 4 -7.35 -42.85 -1.22
CA ASP A 4 -8.02 -42.32 -2.40
C ASP A 4 -9.03 -41.26 -1.95
N SER A 5 -8.86 -40.01 -2.40
CA SER A 5 -9.89 -38.96 -2.31
C SER A 5 -10.40 -38.63 -3.72
N ASN A 6 -11.42 -39.37 -4.14
CA ASN A 6 -12.21 -39.06 -5.32
C ASN A 6 -13.27 -38.00 -4.96
N ILE A 7 -13.04 -36.75 -5.36
CA ILE A 7 -14.08 -35.73 -5.46
C ILE A 7 -14.34 -35.51 -6.96
N ARG A 8 -15.54 -35.89 -7.42
CA ARG A 8 -16.07 -35.59 -8.76
C ARG A 8 -16.95 -34.35 -8.67
N THR A 9 -16.72 -33.38 -9.56
CA THR A 9 -17.67 -32.29 -9.87
C THR A 9 -18.15 -32.44 -11.32
N GLU A 10 -19.42 -32.10 -11.57
CA GLU A 10 -20.16 -32.38 -12.81
C GLU A 10 -19.74 -31.56 -14.05
N ASN A 11 -18.68 -30.74 -13.98
CA ASN A 11 -18.24 -29.92 -15.13
C ASN A 11 -16.73 -29.95 -15.42
N GLY A 12 -16.06 -31.08 -15.16
CA GLY A 12 -14.93 -31.57 -15.97
C GLY A 12 -13.64 -30.73 -16.12
N GLN A 13 -13.52 -29.53 -15.54
CA GLN A 13 -12.29 -28.75 -15.53
C GLN A 13 -11.73 -28.70 -14.11
N LYS A 14 -10.70 -29.53 -13.86
CA LYS A 14 -9.86 -29.42 -12.67
C LYS A 14 -9.20 -28.04 -12.67
N THR A 15 -9.46 -27.25 -11.65
CA THR A 15 -8.60 -26.12 -11.33
C THR A 15 -7.19 -26.67 -11.06
N PRO A 16 -6.15 -26.18 -11.73
CA PRO A 16 -4.79 -26.64 -11.48
C PRO A 16 -4.42 -26.28 -10.05
N ASP A 17 -4.17 -27.31 -9.26
CA ASP A 17 -3.73 -27.20 -7.89
C ASP A 17 -2.36 -26.49 -7.90
N LEU A 18 -2.30 -25.25 -7.39
CA LEU A 18 -1.10 -24.40 -7.44
C LEU A 18 0.12 -25.04 -6.76
N HIS A 19 -0.10 -26.01 -5.87
CA HIS A 19 0.97 -26.79 -5.25
C HIS A 19 1.72 -27.70 -6.25
N ILE A 20 1.08 -28.13 -7.33
CA ILE A 20 1.70 -29.00 -8.35
C ILE A 20 2.74 -28.23 -9.17
N HIS A 21 2.55 -26.93 -9.39
CA HIS A 21 3.47 -26.13 -10.21
C HIS A 21 4.79 -25.80 -9.53
N PHE A 22 4.86 -25.73 -8.21
CA PHE A 22 6.14 -25.42 -7.53
C PHE A 22 7.13 -26.58 -7.63
N HIS A 23 6.64 -27.83 -7.52
CA HIS A 23 7.47 -29.03 -7.65
C HIS A 23 7.94 -29.24 -9.11
N GLN A 24 7.05 -28.99 -10.08
CA GLN A 24 7.36 -29.07 -11.51
C GLN A 24 8.37 -27.98 -11.95
N LEU A 25 8.30 -26.78 -11.36
CA LEU A 25 9.28 -25.73 -11.60
C LEU A 25 10.65 -26.04 -10.99
N SER A 26 10.71 -26.70 -9.82
CA SER A 26 11.99 -27.14 -9.26
C SER A 26 12.62 -28.28 -10.07
N GLU A 27 11.82 -29.16 -10.67
CA GLU A 27 12.31 -30.22 -11.54
C GLU A 27 12.79 -29.68 -12.90
N ALA A 28 12.19 -28.61 -13.41
CA ALA A 28 12.54 -28.02 -14.71
C ALA A 28 13.70 -27.00 -14.65
N CYS A 29 13.93 -26.33 -13.52
CA CYS A 29 14.89 -25.21 -13.41
C CYS A 29 16.27 -25.58 -12.83
N GLY A 30 16.55 -26.86 -12.57
CA GLY A 30 17.79 -27.29 -11.90
C GLY A 30 17.84 -26.90 -10.42
N GLU A 31 19.01 -27.04 -9.79
CA GLU A 31 19.18 -26.69 -8.37
C GLU A 31 18.94 -25.19 -8.13
N LEU A 32 17.86 -24.88 -7.40
CA LEU A 32 17.57 -23.52 -6.97
C LEU A 32 18.56 -23.10 -5.88
N GLN A 33 19.57 -22.31 -6.24
CA GLN A 33 20.46 -21.70 -5.26
C GLN A 33 19.77 -20.52 -4.57
N THR A 34 19.69 -20.56 -3.25
CA THR A 34 19.21 -19.43 -2.44
C THR A 34 20.42 -18.63 -1.94
N ILE A 35 20.49 -17.36 -2.32
CA ILE A 35 21.49 -16.42 -1.81
C ILE A 35 20.85 -15.62 -0.67
N THR A 36 21.37 -15.79 0.54
CA THR A 36 20.94 -15.01 1.70
C THR A 36 21.81 -13.76 1.79
N LEU A 37 21.20 -12.58 1.71
CA LEU A 37 21.88 -11.31 1.91
C LEU A 37 21.93 -11.00 3.41
N SER A 38 23.13 -10.94 3.98
CA SER A 38 23.36 -10.55 5.38
C SER A 38 23.42 -9.04 5.55
N ARG A 39 23.38 -8.57 6.80
CA ARG A 39 23.66 -7.18 7.13
C ARG A 39 25.11 -6.82 6.80
N LEU A 40 25.32 -5.56 6.44
CA LEU A 40 26.65 -5.02 6.22
C LEU A 40 27.39 -4.93 7.54
N THR A 41 28.65 -5.34 7.54
CA THR A 41 29.53 -5.13 8.70
C THR A 41 29.89 -3.64 8.83
N LEU A 42 30.46 -3.24 9.96
CA LEU A 42 31.00 -1.89 10.14
C LEU A 42 32.01 -1.52 9.04
N ALA A 43 32.84 -2.47 8.61
CA ALA A 43 33.80 -2.27 7.53
C ALA A 43 33.08 -2.02 6.19
N ASP A 44 32.07 -2.82 5.87
CA ASP A 44 31.27 -2.67 4.65
C ASP A 44 30.50 -1.34 4.65
N VAL A 45 29.93 -0.93 5.79
CA VAL A 45 29.28 0.38 5.94
C VAL A 45 30.28 1.51 5.75
N SER A 46 31.50 1.39 6.30
CA SER A 46 32.56 2.39 6.08
C SER A 46 32.90 2.54 4.60
N VAL A 47 33.09 1.42 3.90
CA VAL A 47 33.37 1.41 2.45
C VAL A 47 32.19 2.02 1.69
N LEU A 48 30.97 1.59 1.98
CA LEU A 48 29.75 2.07 1.34
C LEU A 48 29.61 3.59 1.50
N VAL A 49 29.68 4.11 2.72
CA VAL A 49 29.52 5.55 3.00
C VAL A 49 30.62 6.37 2.33
N LYS A 50 31.89 5.97 2.48
CA LYS A 50 33.01 6.70 1.85
C LYS A 50 32.96 6.66 0.32
N SER A 51 32.47 5.57 -0.27
CA SER A 51 32.32 5.45 -1.72
C SER A 51 31.21 6.35 -2.28
N MET A 52 30.12 6.53 -1.52
CA MET A 52 28.96 7.31 -1.94
C MET A 52 29.09 8.81 -1.65
N PHE A 53 29.92 9.17 -0.67
CA PHE A 53 30.18 10.54 -0.24
C PHE A 53 31.69 10.80 -0.16
N PRO A 54 32.39 10.85 -1.31
CA PRO A 54 33.86 10.92 -1.36
C PRO A 54 34.42 12.26 -0.88
N ASP A 55 33.63 13.33 -0.93
CA ASP A 55 34.05 14.68 -0.54
C ASP A 55 33.95 14.94 0.98
N SER A 56 33.26 14.07 1.72
CA SER A 56 33.06 14.22 3.16
C SER A 56 34.16 13.50 3.95
N ASN A 57 34.66 14.17 4.99
CA ASN A 57 35.68 13.60 5.88
C ASN A 57 35.05 12.79 7.02
N TRP A 58 34.67 11.54 6.73
CA TRP A 58 34.02 10.64 7.68
C TRP A 58 34.99 10.14 8.76
N ASP A 59 34.78 10.55 10.00
CA ASP A 59 35.53 10.00 11.12
C ASP A 59 35.01 8.60 11.54
N GLU A 60 35.80 7.87 12.33
CA GLU A 60 35.42 6.52 12.76
C GLU A 60 34.18 6.51 13.67
N ARG A 61 33.95 7.59 14.41
CA ARG A 61 32.83 7.71 15.34
C ARG A 61 31.51 7.90 14.60
N GLU A 62 31.50 8.69 13.54
CA GLU A 62 30.35 8.88 12.64
C GLU A 62 29.99 7.57 11.94
N ILE A 63 30.97 6.87 11.37
CA ILE A 63 30.74 5.58 10.72
C ILE A 63 30.18 4.54 11.69
N ARG A 64 30.72 4.46 12.92
CA ARG A 64 30.16 3.60 13.97
C ARG A 64 28.73 3.99 14.32
N THR A 65 28.45 5.27 14.46
CA THR A 65 27.08 5.77 14.73
C THR A 65 26.11 5.40 13.62
N ILE A 66 26.52 5.56 12.35
CA ILE A 66 25.72 5.17 11.18
C ILE A 66 25.47 3.66 11.18
N HIS A 67 26.49 2.85 11.43
CA HIS A 67 26.36 1.40 11.49
C HIS A 67 25.39 0.97 12.61
N ASP A 68 25.56 1.51 13.82
CA ASP A 68 24.77 1.13 14.99
C ASP A 68 23.29 1.50 14.83
N LEU A 69 23.00 2.68 14.26
CA LEU A 69 21.64 3.12 13.99
C LEU A 69 21.00 2.43 12.78
N SER A 70 21.80 2.05 11.78
CA SER A 70 21.30 1.34 10.59
C SER A 70 21.19 -0.16 10.78
N ASP A 71 21.84 -0.73 11.80
CA ASP A 71 21.97 -2.18 12.00
C ASP A 71 22.47 -2.86 10.70
N GLY A 72 23.48 -2.26 10.07
CA GLY A 72 24.06 -2.70 8.81
C GLY A 72 23.12 -2.70 7.61
N HIS A 73 21.97 -2.00 7.67
CA HIS A 73 21.06 -1.88 6.53
C HIS A 73 21.61 -0.88 5.50
N PRO A 74 21.95 -1.28 4.26
CA PRO A 74 22.61 -0.40 3.29
C PRO A 74 21.85 0.91 3.06
N PHE A 75 20.54 0.81 2.83
CA PHE A 75 19.69 1.98 2.60
C PHE A 75 19.69 2.96 3.79
N VAL A 76 19.51 2.45 5.02
CA VAL A 76 19.45 3.30 6.22
C VAL A 76 20.81 3.93 6.49
N ALA A 77 21.89 3.17 6.31
CA ALA A 77 23.24 3.69 6.43
C ALA A 77 23.49 4.87 5.47
N LEU A 78 23.06 4.75 4.21
CA LEU A 78 23.19 5.83 3.22
C LEU A 78 22.31 7.04 3.53
N GLU A 79 21.08 6.85 4.03
CA GLU A 79 20.23 7.98 4.41
C GLU A 79 20.77 8.72 5.65
N LEU A 80 21.29 7.97 6.63
CA LEU A 80 21.93 8.55 7.81
C LEU A 80 23.20 9.32 7.43
N ALA A 81 24.05 8.72 6.58
CA ALA A 81 25.22 9.40 6.04
C ALA A 81 24.83 10.68 5.29
N ARG A 82 23.86 10.60 4.36
CA ARG A 82 23.36 11.78 3.63
C ARG A 82 22.85 12.88 4.56
N SER A 83 22.17 12.51 5.65
CA SER A 83 21.68 13.48 6.63
C SER A 83 22.83 14.18 7.35
N ILE A 84 23.89 13.46 7.72
CA ILE A 84 25.08 14.01 8.39
C ILE A 84 25.85 14.92 7.44
N ASP A 85 26.08 14.46 6.20
CA ASP A 85 26.80 15.19 5.15
C ASP A 85 26.15 16.55 4.85
N ASN A 86 24.83 16.56 4.60
CA ASN A 86 24.09 17.80 4.32
C ASN A 86 24.08 18.80 5.49
N SER A 87 24.25 18.32 6.73
CA SER A 87 24.14 19.15 7.92
C SER A 87 25.45 19.82 8.34
N HIS A 88 26.52 19.71 7.54
CA HIS A 88 27.81 20.39 7.75
C HIS A 88 28.34 20.24 9.19
N GLY A 89 28.29 19.04 9.76
CA GLY A 89 28.83 18.76 11.11
C GLY A 89 27.93 19.23 12.27
N GLY A 90 26.68 19.59 12.03
CA GLY A 90 25.69 19.76 13.09
C GLY A 90 25.45 18.46 13.87
N ASP A 91 25.21 18.58 15.19
CA ASP A 91 25.10 17.47 16.15
C ASP A 91 23.85 16.59 15.96
N ILE A 92 23.73 15.95 14.79
CA ILE A 92 22.71 14.95 14.47
C ILE A 92 22.86 13.73 15.36
N SER A 93 24.10 13.43 15.79
CA SER A 93 24.40 12.35 16.71
C SER A 93 23.51 12.41 17.97
N LYS A 94 23.32 13.60 18.55
CA LYS A 94 22.43 13.81 19.70
C LYS A 94 20.94 13.74 19.37
N LYS A 95 20.53 14.06 18.13
CA LYS A 95 19.10 13.97 17.71
C LYS A 95 18.66 12.52 17.48
N LEU A 96 19.59 11.64 17.15
CA LEU A 96 19.31 10.23 16.86
C LEU A 96 19.63 9.29 18.04
N SER A 97 20.45 9.71 19.01
CA SER A 97 20.90 8.89 20.14
C SER A 97 19.83 8.50 21.18
N GLY A 98 18.54 8.62 20.86
CA GLY A 98 17.43 8.27 21.75
C GLY A 98 16.50 7.17 21.22
N THR A 99 16.72 6.67 20.01
CA THR A 99 15.80 5.70 19.37
C THR A 99 16.37 4.30 19.42
N SER A 100 15.87 3.48 20.34
CA SER A 100 16.14 2.04 20.34
C SER A 100 15.43 1.33 19.18
N ASP A 101 14.41 1.95 18.58
CA ASP A 101 13.60 1.35 17.51
C ASP A 101 14.13 1.70 16.10
N ARG A 102 14.54 0.66 15.37
CA ARG A 102 14.95 0.72 13.95
C ARG A 102 13.87 1.34 13.06
N ALA A 103 12.60 1.03 13.30
CA ALA A 103 11.51 1.60 12.50
C ALA A 103 11.44 3.12 12.68
N GLU A 104 11.72 3.60 13.89
CA GLU A 104 11.80 5.03 14.19
C GLU A 104 13.01 5.68 13.52
N ALA A 105 14.18 5.03 13.52
CA ALA A 105 15.37 5.54 12.83
C ALA A 105 15.13 5.71 11.32
N ILE A 106 14.51 4.70 10.68
CA ILE A 106 14.11 4.76 9.26
C ILE A 106 13.11 5.90 9.02
N ALA A 107 12.08 6.02 9.87
CA ALA A 107 11.08 7.06 9.74
C ALA A 107 11.67 8.46 9.89
N LYS A 108 12.61 8.66 10.83
CA LYS A 108 13.33 9.92 11.02
C LYS A 108 14.20 10.25 9.83
N ALA A 109 14.94 9.28 9.27
CA ALA A 109 15.77 9.48 8.09
C ALA A 109 14.93 9.91 6.88
N TYR A 110 13.82 9.22 6.60
CA TYR A 110 12.90 9.64 5.55
C TYR A 110 12.27 11.00 5.82
N THR A 111 11.88 11.30 7.07
CA THR A 111 11.29 12.60 7.44
C THR A 111 12.28 13.73 7.17
N ALA A 112 13.54 13.61 7.60
CA ALA A 112 14.58 14.59 7.33
C ALA A 112 14.80 14.79 5.81
N ARG A 113 14.80 13.69 5.04
CA ARG A 113 14.91 13.74 3.59
C ARG A 113 13.73 14.50 2.97
N ILE A 114 12.50 14.25 3.41
CA ILE A 114 11.29 14.95 2.97
C ILE A 114 11.33 16.44 3.34
N ASP A 115 11.74 16.76 4.57
CA ASP A 115 11.80 18.14 5.08
C ASP A 115 12.83 19.00 4.32
N SER A 116 13.88 18.38 3.77
CA SER A 116 14.86 19.05 2.89
C SER A 116 14.30 19.44 1.52
N ARG A 117 13.08 19.00 1.16
CA ARG A 117 12.45 19.28 -0.13
C ARG A 117 11.68 20.60 -0.11
N THR A 118 11.45 21.16 -1.29
CA THR A 118 10.61 22.35 -1.45
C THR A 118 9.16 22.08 -1.01
N ASN A 119 8.43 23.13 -0.64
CA ASN A 119 7.01 23.01 -0.27
C ASN A 119 6.14 22.36 -1.37
N ALA A 120 6.49 22.55 -2.65
CA ALA A 120 5.76 21.92 -3.76
C ALA A 120 6.04 20.42 -3.84
N GLU A 121 7.30 20.01 -3.73
CA GLU A 121 7.70 18.61 -3.68
C GLU A 121 7.08 17.88 -2.50
N GLN A 122 7.13 18.46 -1.30
CA GLN A 122 6.51 17.87 -0.10
C GLN A 122 5.00 17.65 -0.29
N LYS A 123 4.29 18.63 -0.87
CA LYS A 123 2.85 18.50 -1.16
C LYS A 123 2.58 17.40 -2.20
N CYS A 124 3.41 17.29 -3.22
CA CYS A 124 3.31 16.24 -4.23
C CYS A 124 3.51 14.84 -3.62
N LEU A 125 4.56 14.67 -2.80
CA LEU A 125 4.85 13.42 -2.08
C LEU A 125 3.68 13.01 -1.18
N LYS A 126 3.13 13.97 -0.43
CA LYS A 126 1.98 13.76 0.46
C LYS A 126 0.70 13.41 -0.30
N ALA A 127 0.41 14.05 -1.43
CA ALA A 127 -0.76 13.70 -2.25
C ALA A 127 -0.60 12.30 -2.86
N ALA A 128 0.56 12.01 -3.45
CA ALA A 128 0.87 10.72 -4.05
C ALA A 128 0.82 9.57 -3.04
N SER A 129 1.24 9.81 -1.79
CA SER A 129 1.21 8.78 -0.75
C SER A 129 -0.20 8.33 -0.39
N VAL A 130 -1.25 9.12 -0.65
CA VAL A 130 -2.63 8.69 -0.44
C VAL A 130 -3.13 7.79 -1.57
N ILE A 131 -2.62 7.96 -2.80
CA ILE A 131 -2.98 7.11 -3.95
C ILE A 131 -2.47 5.69 -3.74
N GLY A 132 -1.17 5.54 -3.41
CA GLY A 132 -0.53 4.25 -3.21
C GLY A 132 0.97 4.28 -3.50
N VAL A 133 1.62 3.12 -3.41
CA VAL A 133 3.04 2.96 -3.75
C VAL A 133 3.29 3.13 -5.25
N GLU A 134 2.34 2.70 -6.07
CA GLU A 134 2.33 2.90 -7.53
C GLU A 134 1.11 3.76 -7.89
N PHE A 135 1.28 4.74 -8.79
CA PHE A 135 0.21 5.64 -9.19
C PHE A 135 0.35 6.14 -10.63
N GLU A 136 -0.79 6.42 -11.26
CA GLU A 136 -0.86 7.02 -12.59
C GLU A 136 -0.70 8.54 -12.50
N TYR A 137 0.02 9.15 -13.44
CA TYR A 137 0.11 10.61 -13.58
C TYR A 137 -1.27 11.28 -13.58
N THR A 138 -2.24 10.72 -14.32
CA THR A 138 -3.57 11.34 -14.44
C THR A 138 -4.34 11.31 -13.13
N THR A 139 -4.16 10.29 -12.29
CA THR A 139 -4.71 10.27 -10.93
C THR A 139 -4.11 11.38 -10.09
N LEU A 140 -2.79 11.56 -10.16
CA LEU A 140 -2.09 12.57 -9.36
C LEU A 140 -2.53 13.99 -9.76
N VAL A 141 -2.62 14.28 -11.06
CA VAL A 141 -3.10 15.57 -11.61
C VAL A 141 -4.43 16.00 -10.99
N GLU A 142 -5.31 15.05 -10.73
CA GLU A 142 -6.69 15.29 -10.31
C GLU A 142 -6.80 15.54 -8.80
N ILE A 143 -5.80 15.15 -8.01
CA ILE A 143 -5.81 15.30 -6.56
C ILE A 143 -4.87 16.41 -6.07
N VAL A 144 -3.87 16.80 -6.86
CA VAL A 144 -2.96 17.87 -6.46
C VAL A 144 -3.64 19.24 -6.51
N PRO A 145 -3.19 20.22 -5.71
CA PRO A 145 -3.73 21.58 -5.77
C PRO A 145 -3.63 22.17 -7.18
N ARG A 146 -4.66 22.90 -7.64
CA ARG A 146 -4.70 23.52 -8.99
C ARG A 146 -3.50 24.42 -9.31
N SER A 147 -2.78 24.92 -8.30
CA SER A 147 -1.54 25.68 -8.50
C SER A 147 -0.47 24.87 -9.25
N PHE A 148 -0.42 23.54 -9.07
CA PHE A 148 0.51 22.63 -9.74
C PHE A 148 0.29 22.56 -11.25
N LEU A 149 -0.92 22.86 -11.71
CA LEU A 149 -1.31 22.78 -13.11
C LEU A 149 -1.05 24.09 -13.86
N ARG A 150 -0.57 25.13 -13.18
CA ARG A 150 -0.16 26.38 -13.82
C ARG A 150 1.10 26.13 -14.64
N LEU A 151 1.06 26.54 -15.91
CA LEU A 151 2.24 26.53 -16.78
C LEU A 151 3.29 27.51 -16.24
N GLN A 152 4.56 27.11 -16.31
CA GLN A 152 5.69 27.93 -15.89
C GLN A 152 6.58 28.26 -17.10
N GLY A 153 7.23 29.44 -17.07
CA GLY A 153 8.19 29.87 -18.09
C GLY A 153 7.58 29.97 -19.50
N SER A 154 8.15 29.23 -20.45
CA SER A 154 7.79 29.23 -21.88
C SER A 154 6.42 28.63 -22.21
N GLY A 155 5.60 28.29 -21.20
CA GLY A 155 4.25 27.75 -21.38
C GLY A 155 4.21 26.27 -21.78
N LYS A 156 5.35 25.56 -21.72
CA LYS A 156 5.45 24.16 -22.19
C LYS A 156 5.36 23.11 -21.08
N VAL A 157 5.66 23.48 -19.84
CA VAL A 157 5.77 22.55 -18.70
C VAL A 157 4.96 23.08 -17.53
N THR A 158 4.15 22.21 -16.94
CA THR A 158 3.42 22.49 -15.70
C THR A 158 4.36 22.47 -14.51
N GLN A 159 4.00 23.16 -13.42
CA GLN A 159 4.74 23.03 -12.16
C GLN A 159 4.79 21.57 -11.67
N LEU A 160 3.72 20.78 -11.89
CA LEU A 160 3.71 19.35 -11.53
C LEU A 160 4.79 18.55 -12.26
N GLU A 161 4.97 18.74 -13.56
CA GLU A 161 5.97 18.01 -14.34
C GLU A 161 7.40 18.35 -13.88
N GLN A 162 7.67 19.62 -13.54
CA GLN A 162 8.94 20.02 -12.96
C GLN A 162 9.17 19.38 -11.59
N VAL A 163 8.15 19.39 -10.73
CA VAL A 163 8.21 18.76 -9.40
C VAL A 163 8.44 17.25 -9.53
N LEU A 164 7.74 16.56 -10.44
CA LEU A 164 7.94 15.13 -10.67
C LEU A 164 9.33 14.82 -11.22
N ALA A 165 9.85 15.62 -12.14
CA ALA A 165 11.22 15.47 -12.63
C ALA A 165 12.24 15.61 -11.50
N SER A 166 12.11 16.64 -10.66
CA SER A 166 12.97 16.84 -9.48
C SER A 166 12.86 15.69 -8.47
N LEU A 167 11.66 15.17 -8.22
CA LEU A 167 11.45 14.03 -7.31
C LEU A 167 11.99 12.71 -7.87
N VAL A 168 12.02 12.54 -9.19
CA VAL A 168 12.66 11.38 -9.84
C VAL A 168 14.18 11.50 -9.76
N GLU A 169 14.73 12.68 -10.06
CA GLU A 169 16.17 12.96 -9.94
C GLU A 169 16.66 12.78 -8.50
N ALA A 170 15.87 13.22 -7.53
CA ALA A 170 16.13 13.05 -6.11
C ALA A 170 15.79 11.65 -5.56
N ASP A 171 15.45 10.67 -6.42
CA ASP A 171 15.17 9.26 -6.08
C ASP A 171 14.06 9.05 -5.02
N PHE A 172 13.03 9.90 -5.05
CA PHE A 172 11.79 9.64 -4.31
C PHE A 172 10.82 8.80 -5.13
N PHE A 173 10.80 9.03 -6.44
CA PHE A 173 10.00 8.31 -7.42
C PHE A 173 10.87 7.69 -8.49
N ARG A 174 10.37 6.61 -9.10
CA ARG A 174 10.85 6.09 -10.37
C ARG A 174 9.70 5.94 -11.36
N VAL A 175 10.02 5.98 -12.65
CA VAL A 175 9.03 5.77 -13.71
C VAL A 175 8.88 4.26 -13.91
N ALA A 176 7.83 3.68 -13.31
CA ALA A 176 7.59 2.24 -13.29
C ALA A 176 7.28 1.67 -14.68
N SER A 177 6.48 2.40 -15.46
CA SER A 177 6.19 2.04 -16.84
C SER A 177 5.64 3.22 -17.60
N THR A 178 5.80 3.17 -18.91
CA THR A 178 5.08 4.07 -19.78
C THR A 178 4.40 3.30 -20.88
N THR A 179 3.07 3.26 -20.83
CA THR A 179 2.27 2.55 -21.82
C THR A 179 1.51 3.55 -22.68
N PRO A 180 1.42 3.32 -24.01
CA PRO A 180 0.43 4.03 -24.81
C PRO A 180 -0.96 3.67 -24.26
N ARG A 181 -1.81 4.67 -24.02
CA ARG A 181 -3.14 4.49 -23.40
C ARG A 181 -4.08 3.59 -24.22
N ASN A 182 -3.77 3.36 -25.49
CA ASN A 182 -4.51 2.44 -26.35
C ASN A 182 -3.58 1.81 -27.39
N PRO A 183 -3.22 0.51 -27.28
CA PRO A 183 -2.43 -0.16 -28.30
C PRO A 183 -3.22 -0.39 -29.61
N ASP A 184 -4.55 -0.46 -29.55
CA ASP A 184 -5.41 -0.83 -30.69
C ASP A 184 -5.99 0.37 -31.46
N LYS A 185 -5.79 1.61 -31.00
CA LYS A 185 -6.21 2.83 -31.71
C LYS A 185 -5.00 3.64 -32.18
N THR A 186 -4.44 3.18 -33.30
CA THR A 186 -3.70 3.93 -34.34
C THR A 186 -3.12 5.30 -33.92
N ALA A 187 -1.79 5.31 -33.69
CA ALA A 187 -0.78 6.34 -34.01
C ALA A 187 -0.97 7.83 -33.67
N ASN A 188 -2.14 8.31 -33.23
CA ASN A 188 -2.41 9.75 -33.07
C ASN A 188 -2.80 10.19 -31.66
N THR A 189 -2.76 9.30 -30.67
CA THR A 189 -3.16 9.64 -29.30
C THR A 189 -1.95 10.07 -28.48
N LYS A 190 -1.77 11.39 -28.37
CA LYS A 190 -0.77 12.12 -27.57
C LYS A 190 -0.83 11.87 -26.04
N HIS A 191 -1.58 10.86 -25.59
CA HIS A 191 -1.82 10.57 -24.18
C HIS A 191 -1.06 9.30 -23.78
N LYS A 192 0.19 9.50 -23.37
CA LYS A 192 1.03 8.47 -22.73
C LYS A 192 0.54 8.26 -21.30
N CYS A 193 0.26 7.01 -20.92
CA CYS A 193 0.01 6.65 -19.53
C CYS A 193 1.36 6.47 -18.84
N ILE A 194 1.71 7.39 -17.94
CA ILE A 194 2.96 7.34 -17.19
C ILE A 194 2.61 6.85 -15.78
N MET A 195 3.18 5.71 -15.41
CA MET A 195 3.10 5.15 -14.07
C MET A 195 4.35 5.54 -13.31
N TYR A 196 4.14 6.15 -12.15
CA TYR A 196 5.17 6.44 -11.17
C TYR A 196 5.05 5.45 -10.02
N GLU A 197 6.15 5.22 -9.33
CA GLU A 197 6.16 4.48 -8.08
C GLU A 197 7.17 5.07 -7.12
N PHE A 198 6.87 4.98 -5.82
CA PHE A 198 7.85 5.31 -4.79
C PHE A 198 9.03 4.35 -4.88
N THR A 199 10.25 4.87 -4.81
CA THR A 199 11.47 4.02 -4.79
C THR A 199 11.42 3.02 -3.63
N HIS A 200 10.80 3.41 -2.51
CA HIS A 200 10.61 2.55 -1.33
C HIS A 200 9.17 2.61 -0.78
N PRO A 201 8.52 1.46 -0.48
CA PRO A 201 7.22 1.44 0.17
C PRO A 201 7.19 2.13 1.54
N GLN A 202 8.28 2.05 2.30
CA GLN A 202 8.41 2.70 3.61
C GLN A 202 8.41 4.23 3.48
N LEU A 203 8.99 4.77 2.41
CA LEU A 203 8.95 6.21 2.12
C LEU A 203 7.49 6.67 1.90
N GLN A 204 6.69 5.91 1.17
CA GLN A 204 5.25 6.18 1.01
C GLN A 204 4.54 6.20 2.37
N ALA A 205 4.81 5.22 3.23
CA ALA A 205 4.20 5.14 4.56
C ALA A 205 4.58 6.34 5.44
N VAL A 206 5.86 6.76 5.41
CA VAL A 206 6.32 7.96 6.12
C VAL A 206 5.63 9.20 5.56
N CYS A 207 5.63 9.41 4.25
CA CYS A 207 4.91 10.52 3.60
C CYS A 207 3.43 10.57 3.99
N TYR A 208 2.76 9.41 4.05
CA TYR A 208 1.36 9.32 4.47
C TYR A 208 1.18 9.68 5.95
N SER A 209 2.09 9.25 6.82
CA SER A 209 2.05 9.56 8.26
C SER A 209 2.24 11.05 8.57
N LEU A 210 2.95 11.79 7.72
CA LEU A 210 3.17 13.25 7.83
C LEU A 210 1.96 14.10 7.41
N LEU A 211 0.87 13.50 6.91
CA LEU A 211 -0.37 14.20 6.62
C LEU A 211 -1.20 14.42 7.88
N LEU A 212 -1.78 15.63 8.01
CA LEU A 212 -2.81 15.87 9.01
C LEU A 212 -4.02 14.98 8.74
N LYS A 213 -4.74 14.60 9.81
CA LYS A 213 -5.88 13.67 9.67
C LYS A 213 -6.97 14.20 8.74
N ALA A 214 -7.21 15.52 8.76
CA ALA A 214 -8.16 16.18 7.88
C ALA A 214 -7.75 16.08 6.41
N ASP A 215 -6.46 16.27 6.10
CA ASP A 215 -5.93 16.16 4.75
C ASP A 215 -6.00 14.72 4.23
N GLN A 216 -5.70 13.72 5.08
CA GLN A 216 -5.87 12.31 4.72
C GLN A 216 -7.32 12.04 4.30
N ILE A 217 -8.29 12.47 5.10
CA ILE A 217 -9.72 12.30 4.81
C ILE A 217 -10.07 12.98 3.48
N LEU A 218 -9.60 14.21 3.27
CA LEU A 218 -9.85 14.98 2.06
C LEU A 218 -9.29 14.29 0.81
N TYR A 219 -8.02 13.89 0.82
CA TYR A 219 -7.40 13.23 -0.33
C TYR A 219 -8.05 11.88 -0.62
N HIS A 220 -8.36 11.07 0.40
CA HIS A 220 -9.07 9.82 0.20
C HIS A 220 -10.46 10.05 -0.43
N LYS A 221 -11.17 11.10 -0.01
CA LYS A 221 -12.45 11.49 -0.62
C LYS A 221 -12.30 11.90 -2.08
N GLN A 222 -11.30 12.73 -2.38
CA GLN A 222 -11.01 13.17 -3.76
C GLN A 222 -10.69 11.98 -4.67
N ILE A 223 -9.85 11.05 -4.23
CA ILE A 223 -9.51 9.84 -4.99
C ILE A 223 -10.75 8.99 -5.24
N ALA A 224 -11.56 8.72 -4.21
CA ALA A 224 -12.80 7.94 -4.38
C ALA A 224 -13.77 8.62 -5.36
N GLY A 225 -13.91 9.94 -5.28
CA GLY A 225 -14.72 10.74 -6.20
C GLY A 225 -14.22 10.68 -7.64
N TRP A 226 -12.90 10.81 -7.83
CA TRP A 226 -12.27 10.72 -9.13
C TRP A 226 -12.43 9.33 -9.76
N ILE A 227 -12.18 8.25 -9.01
CA ILE A 227 -12.37 6.87 -9.50
C ILE A 227 -13.84 6.68 -9.92
N SER A 228 -14.78 7.10 -9.07
CA SER A 228 -16.21 6.97 -9.36
C SER A 228 -16.64 7.73 -10.61
N ALA A 229 -16.09 8.93 -10.85
CA ALA A 229 -16.39 9.73 -12.03
C ALA A 229 -15.72 9.18 -13.30
N LYS A 230 -14.45 8.77 -13.22
CA LYS A 230 -13.68 8.26 -14.37
C LYS A 230 -14.20 6.91 -14.88
N TYR A 231 -14.71 6.06 -13.99
CA TYR A 231 -15.15 4.70 -14.31
C TYR A 231 -16.64 4.48 -14.04
N GLN A 232 -17.47 5.53 -14.19
CA GLN A 232 -18.90 5.49 -13.87
C GLN A 232 -19.67 4.35 -14.57
N ASP A 233 -19.21 3.91 -15.74
CA ASP A 233 -19.85 2.87 -16.54
C ASP A 233 -19.61 1.46 -15.96
N ASP A 234 -18.47 1.23 -15.30
CA ASP A 234 -18.15 -0.04 -14.66
C ASP A 234 -17.20 0.15 -13.46
N LEU A 235 -17.78 0.13 -12.26
CA LEU A 235 -17.06 0.24 -10.99
C LEU A 235 -16.65 -1.11 -10.40
N ARG A 236 -16.94 -2.24 -11.06
CA ARG A 236 -16.70 -3.59 -10.49
C ARG A 236 -15.22 -3.83 -10.23
N GLU A 237 -14.36 -3.44 -11.16
CA GLU A 237 -12.89 -3.58 -11.02
C GLU A 237 -12.32 -2.65 -9.94
N PHE A 238 -13.05 -1.58 -9.60
CA PHE A 238 -12.60 -0.56 -8.66
C PHE A 238 -13.27 -0.67 -7.28
N SER A 239 -14.09 -1.71 -7.04
CA SER A 239 -14.85 -1.85 -5.81
C SER A 239 -13.96 -1.94 -4.56
N VAL A 240 -12.82 -2.65 -4.63
CA VAL A 240 -11.87 -2.72 -3.51
C VAL A 240 -11.17 -1.38 -3.24
N PRO A 241 -10.55 -0.70 -4.24
CA PRO A 241 -10.01 0.65 -4.05
C PRO A 241 -11.05 1.65 -3.54
N LEU A 242 -12.25 1.66 -4.13
CA LEU A 242 -13.33 2.55 -3.71
C LEU A 242 -13.73 2.30 -2.26
N MET A 243 -13.92 1.04 -1.86
CA MET A 243 -14.16 0.70 -0.45
C MET A 243 -13.05 1.24 0.45
N PHE A 244 -11.78 1.01 0.10
CA PHE A 244 -10.64 1.46 0.90
C PHE A 244 -10.61 2.99 1.06
N HIS A 245 -10.67 3.75 -0.04
CA HIS A 245 -10.62 5.21 0.01
C HIS A 245 -11.85 5.80 0.71
N THR A 246 -13.04 5.26 0.46
CA THR A 246 -14.27 5.73 1.10
C THR A 246 -14.29 5.43 2.62
N LEU A 247 -13.75 4.28 3.06
CA LEU A 247 -13.55 4.01 4.50
C LEU A 247 -12.60 5.00 5.15
N LYS A 248 -11.47 5.29 4.51
CA LYS A 248 -10.46 6.24 5.03
C LYS A 248 -10.96 7.68 5.02
N ALA A 249 -11.91 8.00 4.14
CA ALA A 249 -12.65 9.26 4.10
C ALA A 249 -13.80 9.35 5.13
N ASN A 250 -13.98 8.34 5.98
CA ASN A 250 -15.08 8.21 6.95
C ASN A 250 -16.50 8.22 6.32
N GLU A 251 -16.63 7.82 5.05
CA GLU A 251 -17.92 7.69 4.34
C GLU A 251 -18.45 6.24 4.44
N TYR A 252 -18.63 5.74 5.67
CA TYR A 252 -18.82 4.31 5.94
C TYR A 252 -19.98 3.64 5.18
N ASP A 253 -21.12 4.30 5.04
CA ASP A 253 -22.27 3.74 4.32
C ASP A 253 -21.92 3.47 2.84
N LYS A 254 -21.35 4.47 2.16
CA LYS A 254 -20.93 4.37 0.76
C LYS A 254 -19.82 3.33 0.59
N ALA A 255 -18.93 3.21 1.57
CA ALA A 255 -17.88 2.20 1.53
C ALA A 255 -18.45 0.77 1.57
N MET A 256 -19.55 0.53 2.29
CA MET A 256 -20.18 -0.79 2.32
C MET A 256 -20.88 -1.15 1.02
N ASP A 257 -21.44 -0.16 0.31
CA ASP A 257 -21.98 -0.40 -1.03
C ASP A 257 -20.88 -0.97 -1.94
N PHE A 258 -19.67 -0.40 -1.88
CA PHE A 258 -18.51 -0.92 -2.59
C PHE A 258 -17.98 -2.24 -2.03
N ALA A 259 -18.06 -2.46 -0.71
CA ALA A 259 -17.65 -3.73 -0.08
C ALA A 259 -18.49 -4.91 -0.60
N ILE A 260 -19.81 -4.72 -0.78
CA ILE A 260 -20.69 -5.74 -1.35
C ILE A 260 -20.29 -6.07 -2.79
N GLY A 261 -19.99 -5.05 -3.59
CA GLY A 261 -19.47 -5.23 -4.95
C GLY A 261 -18.16 -6.02 -4.95
N ALA A 262 -17.23 -5.65 -4.08
CA ALA A 262 -15.94 -6.31 -3.93
C ALA A 262 -16.08 -7.78 -3.52
N ILE A 263 -16.92 -8.08 -2.53
CA ILE A 263 -17.19 -9.45 -2.07
C ILE A 263 -17.75 -10.31 -3.21
N LYS A 264 -18.75 -9.82 -3.94
CA LYS A 264 -19.33 -10.53 -5.08
C LYS A 264 -18.26 -10.84 -6.15
N THR A 265 -17.44 -9.84 -6.50
CA THR A 265 -16.35 -10.02 -7.46
C THR A 265 -15.30 -11.03 -6.97
N SER A 266 -14.92 -10.97 -5.69
CA SER A 266 -13.97 -11.91 -5.08
C SER A 266 -14.49 -13.35 -5.10
N ILE A 267 -15.78 -13.57 -4.87
CA ILE A 267 -16.37 -14.91 -4.91
C ILE A 267 -16.39 -15.46 -6.33
N VAL A 268 -16.87 -14.66 -7.29
CA VAL A 268 -16.93 -15.07 -8.71
C VAL A 268 -15.53 -15.39 -9.26
N SER A 269 -14.50 -14.71 -8.77
CA SER A 269 -13.10 -14.95 -9.16
C SER A 269 -12.37 -16.01 -8.33
N GLY A 270 -13.00 -16.58 -7.29
CA GLY A 270 -12.36 -17.54 -6.38
C GLY A 270 -11.34 -16.94 -5.41
N ALA A 271 -11.28 -15.62 -5.28
CA ALA A 271 -10.39 -14.89 -4.37
C ALA A 271 -10.93 -14.88 -2.92
N PHE A 272 -11.04 -16.07 -2.32
CA PHE A 272 -11.70 -16.26 -1.02
C PHE A 272 -10.93 -15.63 0.15
N SER A 273 -9.60 -15.59 0.11
CA SER A 273 -8.77 -14.91 1.12
C SER A 273 -9.09 -13.42 1.21
N GLU A 274 -9.17 -12.75 0.07
CA GLU A 274 -9.49 -11.34 -0.07
C GLU A 274 -10.92 -11.07 0.40
N CYS A 275 -11.86 -11.95 0.02
CA CYS A 275 -13.24 -11.90 0.48
C CYS A 275 -13.32 -11.96 2.03
N LYS A 276 -12.60 -12.88 2.67
CA LYS A 276 -12.54 -12.99 4.14
C LYS A 276 -12.01 -11.70 4.79
N VAL A 277 -11.00 -11.06 4.19
CA VAL A 277 -10.45 -9.78 4.69
C VAL A 277 -11.49 -8.66 4.57
N ILE A 278 -12.17 -8.55 3.42
CA ILE A 278 -13.21 -7.54 3.19
C ILE A 278 -14.36 -7.71 4.18
N ILE A 279 -14.87 -8.94 4.34
CA ILE A 279 -15.93 -9.29 5.30
C ILE A 279 -15.52 -8.89 6.72
N SER A 280 -14.33 -9.29 7.16
CA SER A 280 -13.81 -8.98 8.50
C SER A 280 -13.70 -7.47 8.73
N GLN A 281 -13.26 -6.72 7.72
CA GLN A 281 -13.18 -5.27 7.78
C GLN A 281 -14.57 -4.62 7.85
N SER A 282 -15.53 -5.06 7.04
CA SER A 282 -16.91 -4.56 7.08
C SER A 282 -17.58 -4.80 8.44
N LEU A 283 -17.45 -6.02 8.98
CA LEU A 283 -18.00 -6.41 10.28
C LEU A 283 -17.46 -5.54 11.41
N TYR A 284 -16.16 -5.25 11.41
CA TYR A 284 -15.56 -4.35 12.38
C TYR A 284 -16.25 -2.98 12.42
N TYR A 285 -16.62 -2.39 11.28
CA TYR A 285 -17.32 -1.11 11.26
C TYR A 285 -18.81 -1.23 11.64
N VAL A 286 -19.45 -2.39 11.44
CA VAL A 286 -20.80 -2.68 11.96
C VAL A 286 -20.77 -2.63 13.49
N GLU A 287 -19.84 -3.36 14.10
CA GLU A 287 -19.71 -3.47 15.56
C GLU A 287 -19.39 -2.12 16.22
N LYS A 288 -18.70 -1.22 15.51
CA LYS A 288 -18.43 0.15 15.99
C LYS A 288 -19.61 1.11 15.87
N GLY A 289 -20.77 0.67 15.35
CA GLY A 289 -21.97 1.49 15.21
C GLY A 289 -21.79 2.69 14.28
N LYS A 290 -20.89 2.58 13.29
CA LYS A 290 -20.54 3.69 12.38
C LYS A 290 -21.44 3.78 11.14
N MET A 291 -22.43 2.91 11.03
CA MET A 291 -23.22 2.72 9.81
C MET A 291 -24.72 2.81 10.10
N LYS A 292 -25.48 3.22 9.08
CA LYS A 292 -26.94 3.28 9.18
C LYS A 292 -27.54 1.88 9.22
N SER A 293 -28.67 1.74 9.90
CA SER A 293 -29.38 0.45 10.06
C SER A 293 -29.72 -0.22 8.72
N ARG A 294 -30.02 0.57 7.67
CA ARG A 294 -30.24 0.08 6.31
C ARG A 294 -29.00 -0.64 5.76
N THR A 295 -27.84 -0.03 5.87
CA THR A 295 -26.55 -0.57 5.39
C THR A 295 -26.20 -1.86 6.13
N VAL A 296 -26.39 -1.88 7.46
CA VAL A 296 -26.17 -3.08 8.28
C VAL A 296 -27.09 -4.22 7.84
N ARG A 297 -28.37 -3.95 7.59
CA ARG A 297 -29.33 -4.95 7.10
C ARG A 297 -28.92 -5.50 5.74
N MET A 298 -28.51 -4.63 4.82
CA MET A 298 -28.05 -5.03 3.49
C MET A 298 -26.79 -5.91 3.56
N MET A 299 -25.84 -5.56 4.44
CA MET A 299 -24.63 -6.34 4.65
C MET A 299 -24.93 -7.71 5.24
N ARG A 300 -25.83 -7.77 6.24
CA ARG A 300 -26.32 -9.03 6.82
C ARG A 300 -26.95 -9.93 5.77
N ASN A 301 -27.87 -9.41 4.97
CA ASN A 301 -28.55 -10.19 3.93
C ASN A 301 -27.55 -10.73 2.90
N THR A 302 -26.57 -9.91 2.52
CA THR A 302 -25.48 -10.35 1.63
C THR A 302 -24.68 -11.47 2.29
N MET A 303 -24.22 -11.30 3.53
CA MET A 303 -23.45 -12.33 4.24
C MET A 303 -24.23 -13.62 4.45
N GLN A 304 -25.52 -13.55 4.77
CA GLN A 304 -26.37 -14.73 4.92
C GLN A 304 -26.45 -15.51 3.60
N HIS A 305 -26.70 -14.81 2.49
CA HIS A 305 -26.73 -15.44 1.17
C HIS A 305 -25.41 -16.14 0.83
N LEU A 306 -24.28 -15.57 1.25
CA LEU A 306 -22.96 -16.17 1.04
C LEU A 306 -22.73 -17.41 1.89
N LEU A 307 -23.17 -17.41 3.15
CA LEU A 307 -23.11 -18.59 4.01
C LEU A 307 -23.96 -19.74 3.47
N ASP A 308 -25.12 -19.42 2.89
CA ASP A 308 -26.02 -20.41 2.30
C ASP A 308 -25.38 -21.05 1.05
N GLN A 309 -24.55 -20.31 0.31
CA GLN A 309 -23.89 -20.78 -0.92
C GLN A 309 -22.50 -21.41 -0.68
N HIS A 310 -21.79 -21.02 0.37
CA HIS A 310 -20.38 -21.35 0.56
C HIS A 310 -20.05 -21.61 2.03
N GLN A 311 -19.96 -22.89 2.41
CA GLN A 311 -19.64 -23.31 3.79
C GLN A 311 -18.27 -22.80 4.29
N ASP A 312 -17.31 -22.57 3.38
CA ASP A 312 -15.94 -22.12 3.69
C ASP A 312 -15.86 -20.74 4.38
N PHE A 313 -16.98 -19.99 4.43
CA PHE A 313 -17.08 -18.70 5.10
C PHE A 313 -17.73 -18.77 6.49
N GLN A 314 -18.23 -19.93 6.92
CA GLN A 314 -18.89 -20.06 8.22
C GLN A 314 -17.97 -19.65 9.37
N ASP A 315 -16.69 -19.98 9.31
CA ASP A 315 -15.69 -19.66 10.35
C ASP A 315 -15.51 -18.15 10.58
N VAL A 316 -15.48 -17.36 9.50
CA VAL A 316 -15.31 -15.90 9.56
C VAL A 316 -16.57 -15.23 10.08
N VAL A 317 -17.73 -15.67 9.60
CA VAL A 317 -18.99 -14.99 9.91
C VAL A 317 -19.49 -15.34 11.32
N MET A 318 -19.32 -16.58 11.76
CA MET A 318 -19.72 -17.04 13.11
C MET A 318 -18.89 -16.40 14.24
N LYS A 319 -17.67 -15.94 13.95
CA LYS A 319 -16.88 -15.14 14.89
C LYS A 319 -17.46 -13.75 15.13
N SER A 320 -18.31 -13.25 14.23
CA SER A 320 -18.91 -11.93 14.35
C SER A 320 -20.26 -12.02 15.05
N GLN A 321 -20.51 -11.11 15.99
CA GLN A 321 -21.82 -11.06 16.67
C GLN A 321 -22.92 -10.46 15.76
N VAL A 322 -22.56 -9.99 14.57
CA VAL A 322 -23.42 -9.23 13.64
C VAL A 322 -24.58 -10.05 13.06
N LEU A 323 -24.41 -11.38 12.96
CA LEU A 323 -25.46 -12.30 12.55
C LEU A 323 -26.35 -12.79 13.69
N SER A 324 -26.03 -12.48 14.95
CA SER A 324 -27.00 -12.66 16.02
C SER A 324 -28.26 -11.85 15.67
N PRO A 325 -29.47 -12.38 15.92
CA PRO A 325 -30.70 -11.61 15.77
C PRO A 325 -30.48 -10.26 16.43
N LEU A 326 -30.72 -9.15 15.71
CA LEU A 326 -30.77 -7.84 16.35
C LEU A 326 -31.84 -7.99 17.42
N LYS A 327 -31.44 -8.10 18.69
CA LYS A 327 -32.33 -7.69 19.76
C LYS A 327 -32.68 -6.26 19.38
N GLU A 328 -33.94 -5.99 19.09
CA GLU A 328 -34.44 -4.64 18.92
C GLU A 328 -34.15 -3.91 20.23
N THR A 329 -32.96 -3.33 20.33
CA THR A 329 -32.56 -2.59 21.52
C THR A 329 -33.19 -1.22 21.40
N SER A 330 -34.29 -1.04 22.15
CA SER A 330 -34.56 0.25 22.78
C SER A 330 -33.27 0.74 23.44
N ASP A 331 -32.88 1.98 23.13
CA ASP A 331 -31.74 2.74 23.66
C ASP A 331 -30.96 2.07 24.81
N SER A 332 -29.75 1.58 24.52
CA SER A 332 -28.76 1.28 25.55
C SER A 332 -27.35 1.62 25.08
N PRO A 333 -26.51 2.17 25.98
CA PRO A 333 -25.23 2.76 25.61
C PRO A 333 -24.18 1.69 25.28
N VAL A 334 -23.44 1.94 24.21
CA VAL A 334 -22.38 1.08 23.67
C VAL A 334 -21.24 0.90 24.68
N LYS A 335 -20.99 -0.34 25.13
CA LYS A 335 -19.80 -0.70 25.91
C LYS A 335 -18.56 -0.71 25.01
N ARG A 336 -17.48 -0.04 25.44
CA ARG A 336 -16.18 -0.03 24.75
C ARG A 336 -15.34 -1.27 25.14
N PHE A 337 -14.73 -1.91 24.14
CA PHE A 337 -13.78 -3.02 24.30
C PHE A 337 -12.34 -2.59 23.96
N PRO A 338 -11.31 -3.25 24.53
CA PRO A 338 -9.91 -2.85 24.37
C PRO A 338 -9.36 -3.17 22.97
N ASN A 339 -8.41 -2.35 22.53
CA ASN A 339 -7.72 -2.44 21.23
C ASN A 339 -6.87 -3.72 21.14
N GLN A 340 -7.00 -4.46 20.04
CA GLN A 340 -6.02 -5.46 19.61
C GLN A 340 -5.25 -4.93 18.39
N ASN A 341 -3.93 -5.11 18.39
CA ASN A 341 -3.02 -4.78 17.29
C ASN A 341 -3.46 -5.48 15.99
N ARG A 342 -3.57 -4.74 14.88
CA ARG A 342 -4.03 -5.26 13.58
C ARG A 342 -3.12 -4.82 12.43
N THR A 343 -2.81 -5.79 11.58
CA THR A 343 -2.04 -5.67 10.33
C THR A 343 -2.88 -5.01 9.23
N TYR A 344 -2.29 -4.10 8.46
CA TYR A 344 -2.91 -3.48 7.28
C TYR A 344 -2.25 -4.00 6.00
N TYR A 345 -3.06 -4.28 4.98
CA TYR A 345 -2.59 -4.77 3.67
C TYR A 345 -2.49 -3.61 2.67
N LEU A 346 -1.44 -3.66 1.85
CA LEU A 346 -1.15 -2.66 0.81
C LEU A 346 -1.61 -3.22 -0.54
N TRP A 347 -2.55 -2.53 -1.18
CA TRP A 347 -3.07 -2.91 -2.50
C TRP A 347 -2.06 -2.51 -3.58
N LYS A 348 -1.66 -3.47 -4.42
CA LYS A 348 -0.82 -3.23 -5.61
C LYS A 348 -1.76 -3.03 -6.80
N GLY A 349 -1.45 -2.04 -7.65
CA GLY A 349 -2.34 -1.43 -8.64
C GLY A 349 -3.06 -2.35 -9.65
N THR A 350 -3.93 -1.71 -10.45
CA THR A 350 -4.84 -2.29 -11.47
C THR A 350 -4.17 -3.02 -12.64
N ARG A 351 -3.50 -4.15 -12.41
CA ARG A 351 -3.16 -5.09 -13.50
C ARG A 351 -3.87 -6.43 -13.31
N LYS A 352 -4.57 -6.88 -14.35
CA LYS A 352 -4.67 -8.31 -14.65
C LYS A 352 -3.26 -8.81 -14.92
N ILE A 353 -2.57 -9.27 -13.88
CA ILE A 353 -1.44 -10.15 -14.07
C ILE A 353 -2.05 -11.53 -14.25
N GLN A 354 -1.89 -12.12 -15.43
CA GLN A 354 -2.02 -13.57 -15.55
C GLN A 354 -0.82 -14.15 -14.80
N VAL A 355 -0.97 -14.32 -13.48
CA VAL A 355 0.12 -14.75 -12.58
C VAL A 355 0.39 -16.22 -12.85
N THR A 356 1.36 -16.48 -13.72
CA THR A 356 2.16 -17.70 -13.64
C THR A 356 3.45 -17.32 -12.91
N SER A 357 3.62 -17.86 -11.71
CA SER A 357 4.71 -17.65 -10.73
C SER A 357 4.53 -16.49 -9.73
N LEU A 358 4.48 -16.91 -8.46
CA LEU A 358 4.41 -16.10 -7.24
C LEU A 358 5.81 -16.06 -6.62
N LYS A 359 6.34 -14.85 -6.39
CA LYS A 359 7.20 -14.54 -5.24
C LYS A 359 6.89 -13.12 -4.77
N CYS A 360 6.01 -13.01 -3.78
CA CYS A 360 6.00 -11.92 -2.81
C CYS A 360 5.71 -12.53 -1.44
N VAL A 361 6.78 -12.89 -0.74
CA VAL A 361 6.75 -13.17 0.69
C VAL A 361 6.63 -11.81 1.38
N LEU A 362 5.42 -11.44 1.79
CA LEU A 362 5.17 -10.29 2.66
C LEU A 362 5.43 -10.71 4.10
N ILE A 363 6.63 -10.43 4.61
CA ILE A 363 6.91 -10.47 6.06
C ILE A 363 6.61 -9.08 6.60
N PHE A 364 5.59 -8.95 7.45
CA PHE A 364 5.41 -7.80 8.32
C PHE A 364 5.65 -8.25 9.77
N GLN A 365 6.72 -7.73 10.39
CA GLN A 365 6.85 -7.71 11.85
C GLN A 365 5.92 -6.62 12.41
N ALA A 366 5.04 -6.98 13.34
CA ALA A 366 4.32 -6.01 14.15
C ALA A 366 5.27 -5.41 15.21
N PRO A 367 5.21 -4.11 15.52
CA PRO A 367 5.77 -3.62 16.76
C PRO A 367 4.86 -4.08 17.91
N THR A 368 5.42 -4.86 18.83
CA THR A 368 4.87 -5.06 20.16
C THR A 368 4.98 -3.74 20.94
N VAL A 369 3.87 -3.28 21.49
CA VAL A 369 3.84 -2.39 22.67
C VAL A 369 3.48 -3.25 23.86
#